data_AF-A0A564YR12-F1
#
_entry.id   AF-A0A564YR12-F1
#
_cell.length_a   1.000
_cell.length_b   1.000
_cell.length_c   1.000
_cell.angle_alpha   90.00
_cell.angle_beta   90.00
_cell.angle_gamma   90.00
#
_symmetry.space_group_name_H-M   'P 1'
#
loop_
_entity.id
_entity.type
_entity.pdbx_description
1 polymer ?
#
loop_
_entity_poly.entity_id
_entity_poly.type
_entity_poly.pdbx_seq_one_letter_code
_entity_poly.pdbx_strand_id
1 'polypeptide(L)'
;MGEKENQSQNDEALLDSLGQIILASGDYYILRGSVSDAVIGVLQKHSDYVAAKFRSRLGSVDSLSLPHLIASLSDAPVHVARIYNFIFTRSLVNGSIDETESPKILNSSPSNLLTIFRTTCDDLKINVEENPQLPSCLQVGQHIRSQRIDAFVTHKSTTEQYEDFSRLRNRATLFGQPFNLWLERGGFTFSQTSDGAKILAYLVTLCLRDVVDCALFNRQRFGIDLFSQVTAIELQQASSVLRKMK
;
A
#
# COMPACT_ATOMS: atom_id res chain seq x y z
N MET A 1 6.69 33.62 3.99
CA MET A 1 5.75 32.98 4.94
C MET A 1 4.97 31.84 4.28
N GLY A 2 4.48 31.98 3.04
CA GLY A 2 3.68 30.94 2.37
C GLY A 2 4.39 29.64 1.95
N GLU A 3 5.70 29.63 1.69
CA GLU A 3 6.39 28.38 1.31
C GLU A 3 6.52 27.39 2.48
N LYS A 4 6.83 27.88 3.68
CA LYS A 4 6.95 27.02 4.88
C LYS A 4 5.59 26.47 5.35
N GLU A 5 4.51 27.25 5.21
CA GLU A 5 3.15 26.80 5.54
C GLU A 5 2.67 25.72 4.56
N ASN A 6 2.87 25.92 3.25
CA ASN A 6 2.55 24.92 2.22
C ASN A 6 3.38 23.64 2.39
N GLN A 7 4.67 23.76 2.73
CA GLN A 7 5.52 22.59 2.95
C GLN A 7 5.09 21.81 4.20
N SER A 8 4.65 22.50 5.26
CA SER A 8 4.13 21.84 6.47
C SER A 8 2.78 21.14 6.24
N GLN A 9 1.86 21.75 5.48
CA GLN A 9 0.57 21.14 5.12
C GLN A 9 0.75 19.95 4.17
N ASN A 10 1.74 20.03 3.28
CA ASN A 10 2.10 18.93 2.39
C ASN A 10 2.66 17.74 3.17
N ASP A 11 3.62 17.94 4.07
CA ASP A 11 4.14 16.84 4.89
C ASP A 11 3.04 16.20 5.76
N GLU A 12 2.07 16.99 6.23
CA GLU A 12 0.91 16.51 7.00
C GLU A 12 0.04 15.52 6.23
N ALA A 13 -0.22 15.76 4.93
CA ALA A 13 -1.07 14.87 4.11
C ALA A 13 -0.46 13.47 3.90
N LEU A 14 0.86 13.39 3.73
CA LEU A 14 1.57 12.12 3.64
C LEU A 14 1.55 11.40 5.00
N LEU A 15 1.85 12.12 6.09
CA LEU A 15 1.87 11.55 7.44
C LEU A 15 0.49 11.03 7.87
N ASP A 16 -0.58 11.76 7.57
CA ASP A 16 -1.96 11.32 7.81
C ASP A 16 -2.25 10.01 7.06
N SER A 17 -1.89 9.93 5.78
CA SER A 17 -2.06 8.71 4.98
C SER A 17 -1.31 7.50 5.54
N LEU A 18 -0.09 7.72 6.05
CA LEU A 18 0.69 6.68 6.74
C LEU A 18 0.01 6.23 8.04
N GLY A 19 -0.52 7.17 8.83
CA GLY A 19 -1.30 6.87 10.02
C GLY A 19 -2.56 6.06 9.69
N GLN A 20 -3.28 6.44 8.63
CA GLN A 20 -4.48 5.73 8.18
C GLN A 20 -4.18 4.30 7.72
N ILE A 21 -3.04 4.05 7.05
CA ILE A 21 -2.61 2.70 6.68
C ILE A 21 -2.43 1.81 7.92
N ILE A 22 -1.87 2.34 9.01
CA ILE A 22 -1.70 1.62 10.28
C ILE A 22 -3.07 1.36 10.92
N LEU A 23 -3.92 2.38 11.05
CA LEU A 23 -5.25 2.24 11.65
C LEU A 23 -6.13 1.24 10.88
N ALA A 24 -6.11 1.31 9.55
CA ALA A 24 -6.86 0.41 8.67
C ALA A 24 -6.38 -1.05 8.73
N SER A 25 -5.21 -1.29 9.33
CA SER A 25 -4.66 -2.63 9.58
C SER A 25 -5.16 -3.25 10.90
N GLY A 26 -6.20 -2.67 11.51
CA GLY A 26 -6.87 -3.22 12.71
C GLY A 26 -6.49 -2.54 14.04
N ASP A 27 -5.72 -1.45 14.00
CA ASP A 27 -5.36 -0.66 15.19
C ASP A 27 -6.41 0.41 15.56
N TYR A 28 -7.40 0.69 14.68
CA TYR A 28 -8.32 1.83 14.77
C TYR A 28 -9.00 2.06 16.14
N TYR A 29 -9.49 1.00 16.80
CA TYR A 29 -10.15 1.15 18.13
C TYR A 29 -9.25 0.86 19.33
N ILE A 30 -8.04 0.36 19.13
CA ILE A 30 -7.04 0.35 20.20
C ILE A 30 -6.56 1.78 20.46
N LEU A 31 -6.58 2.59 19.40
CA LEU A 31 -6.04 3.93 19.37
C LEU A 31 -7.06 5.06 19.49
N ARG A 32 -8.36 4.76 19.54
CA ARG A 32 -9.44 5.77 19.43
C ARG A 32 -9.22 6.73 18.25
N GLY A 33 -8.69 6.20 17.14
CA GLY A 33 -8.46 6.95 15.91
C GLY A 33 -7.14 7.71 15.77
N SER A 34 -6.17 7.62 16.70
CA SER A 34 -4.89 8.33 16.57
C SER A 34 -3.65 7.44 16.74
N VAL A 35 -2.72 7.50 15.78
CA VAL A 35 -1.44 6.79 15.84
C VAL A 35 -0.37 7.72 16.39
N SER A 36 0.48 7.26 17.32
CA SER A 36 1.58 8.08 17.83
C SER A 36 2.57 8.45 16.72
N ASP A 37 3.08 9.69 16.75
CA ASP A 37 4.08 10.20 15.79
C ASP A 37 5.31 9.30 15.66
N ALA A 38 5.73 8.65 16.75
CA ALA A 38 6.86 7.72 16.73
C ALA A 38 6.61 6.52 15.79
N VAL A 39 5.38 5.98 15.78
CA VAL A 39 4.99 4.86 14.91
C VAL A 39 4.89 5.33 13.46
N ILE A 40 4.26 6.49 13.23
CA ILE A 40 4.17 7.10 11.89
C ILE A 40 5.57 7.37 11.32
N GLY A 41 6.48 7.94 12.13
CA GLY A 41 7.86 8.23 11.73
C GLY A 41 8.67 6.98 11.37
N VAL A 42 8.39 5.82 11.98
CA VAL A 42 9.01 4.56 11.57
C VAL A 42 8.48 4.10 10.21
N LEU A 43 7.17 4.22 9.96
CA LEU A 43 6.59 3.88 8.67
C LEU A 43 7.06 4.84 7.57
N GLN A 44 7.23 6.13 7.87
CA GLN A 44 7.81 7.12 6.97
C GLN A 44 9.25 6.74 6.58
N LYS A 45 10.10 6.36 7.54
CA LYS A 45 11.46 5.87 7.23
C LYS A 45 11.47 4.60 6.38
N HIS A 46 10.45 3.75 6.49
CA HIS A 46 10.29 2.61 5.58
C HIS A 46 9.79 3.07 4.20
N SER A 47 8.87 4.03 4.14
CA SER A 47 8.39 4.65 2.91
C SER A 47 9.52 5.28 2.09
N ASP A 48 10.44 6.00 2.75
CA ASP A 48 11.63 6.58 2.09
C ASP A 48 12.56 5.47 1.54
N TYR A 49 12.70 4.36 2.26
CA TYR A 49 13.45 3.19 1.76
C TYR A 49 12.78 2.56 0.53
N VAL A 50 11.46 2.40 0.55
CA VAL A 50 10.68 1.88 -0.58
C VAL A 50 10.82 2.81 -1.78
N ALA A 51 10.80 4.13 -1.58
CA ALA A 51 11.02 5.12 -2.64
C ALA A 51 12.38 4.95 -3.30
N ALA A 52 13.45 4.84 -2.51
CA ALA A 52 14.79 4.60 -3.04
C ALA A 52 14.88 3.30 -3.85
N LYS A 53 14.22 2.23 -3.40
CA LYS A 53 14.18 0.94 -4.11
C LYS A 53 13.44 1.03 -5.44
N PHE A 54 12.25 1.61 -5.47
CA PHE A 54 11.52 1.81 -6.72
C PHE A 54 12.27 2.76 -7.66
N ARG A 55 12.88 3.84 -7.15
CA ARG A 55 13.65 4.77 -7.97
C ARG A 55 14.83 4.09 -8.66
N SER A 56 15.54 3.23 -7.93
CA SER A 56 16.66 2.44 -8.48
C SER A 56 16.25 1.47 -9.59
N ARG A 57 15.02 0.93 -9.53
CA ARG A 57 14.49 0.00 -10.53
C ARG A 57 13.89 0.71 -11.74
N LEU A 58 13.10 1.75 -11.50
CA LEU A 58 12.34 2.44 -12.55
C LEU A 58 13.19 3.36 -13.40
N GLY A 59 14.32 3.84 -12.88
CA GLY A 59 15.12 4.84 -13.58
C GLY A 59 14.37 6.17 -13.74
N SER A 60 14.96 7.10 -14.49
CA SER A 60 14.34 8.41 -14.76
C SER A 60 13.43 8.29 -15.98
N VAL A 61 12.14 8.58 -15.79
CA VAL A 61 11.14 8.56 -16.86
C VAL A 61 10.21 9.76 -16.72
N ASP A 62 9.78 10.32 -17.86
CA ASP A 62 8.85 11.46 -17.89
C ASP A 62 7.41 11.03 -17.54
N SER A 63 7.04 9.80 -17.89
CA SER A 63 5.76 9.19 -17.55
C SER A 63 5.93 7.68 -17.33
N LEU A 64 5.36 7.16 -16.24
CA LEU A 64 5.43 5.74 -15.92
C LEU A 64 4.32 4.96 -16.64
N SER A 65 4.66 4.26 -17.71
CA SER A 65 3.72 3.36 -18.41
C SER A 65 3.59 2.02 -17.68
N LEU A 66 2.48 1.29 -17.93
CA LEU A 66 2.31 -0.07 -17.40
C LEU A 66 3.39 -1.04 -17.92
N PRO A 67 3.74 -1.07 -19.22
CA PRO A 67 4.83 -1.93 -19.70
C PRO A 67 6.18 -1.65 -19.03
N HIS A 68 6.52 -0.37 -18.82
CA HIS A 68 7.76 0.02 -18.15
C HIS A 68 7.78 -0.44 -16.69
N LEU A 69 6.66 -0.30 -15.98
CA LEU A 69 6.51 -0.78 -14.60
C LEU A 69 6.70 -2.30 -14.52
N ILE A 70 6.07 -3.07 -15.41
CA ILE A 70 6.20 -4.53 -15.46
C ILE A 70 7.65 -4.93 -15.76
N ALA A 71 8.28 -4.32 -16.77
CA ALA A 71 9.66 -4.61 -17.15
C ALA A 71 10.64 -4.38 -15.98
N SER A 72 10.46 -3.29 -15.24
CA SER A 72 11.30 -2.92 -14.09
C SER A 72 11.12 -3.84 -12.87
N LEU A 73 10.08 -4.67 -12.87
CA LEU A 73 9.71 -5.58 -11.79
C LEU A 73 9.67 -7.04 -12.25
N SER A 74 10.23 -7.35 -13.42
CA SER A 74 10.18 -8.68 -14.05
C SER A 74 10.83 -9.78 -13.21
N ASP A 75 11.81 -9.43 -12.38
CA ASP A 75 12.48 -10.31 -11.41
C ASP A 75 11.78 -10.39 -10.05
N ALA A 76 10.66 -9.67 -9.86
CA ALA A 76 9.94 -9.57 -8.60
C ALA A 76 8.52 -10.15 -8.72
N PRO A 77 8.35 -11.49 -8.65
CA PRO A 77 7.08 -12.17 -8.95
C PRO A 77 5.92 -11.69 -8.06
N VAL A 78 6.20 -11.39 -6.79
CA VAL A 78 5.19 -10.84 -5.86
C VAL A 78 4.65 -9.49 -6.33
N HIS A 79 5.51 -8.60 -6.86
CA HIS A 79 5.05 -7.32 -7.38
C HIS A 79 4.26 -7.49 -8.68
N VAL A 80 4.71 -8.36 -9.59
CA VAL A 80 4.00 -8.66 -10.84
C VAL A 80 2.60 -9.21 -10.55
N ALA A 81 2.47 -10.16 -9.63
CA ALA A 81 1.18 -10.69 -9.23
C ALA A 81 0.28 -9.62 -8.57
N ARG A 82 0.85 -8.73 -7.76
CA ARG A 82 0.10 -7.59 -7.18
C ARG A 82 -0.42 -6.64 -8.26
N ILE A 83 0.35 -6.39 -9.33
CA ILE A 83 -0.11 -5.63 -10.50
C ILE A 83 -1.30 -6.35 -11.14
N TYR A 84 -1.16 -7.64 -11.44
CA TYR A 84 -2.24 -8.45 -12.02
C TYR A 84 -3.51 -8.38 -11.16
N ASN A 85 -3.40 -8.67 -9.87
CA ASN A 85 -4.53 -8.70 -8.95
C ASN A 85 -5.23 -7.35 -8.84
N PHE A 86 -4.50 -6.24 -8.88
CA PHE A 86 -5.09 -4.91 -8.88
C PHE A 86 -5.95 -4.66 -10.12
N ILE A 87 -5.41 -4.93 -11.31
CA ILE A 87 -6.10 -4.72 -12.58
C ILE A 87 -7.29 -5.69 -12.69
N PHE A 88 -7.08 -6.96 -12.36
CA PHE A 88 -8.11 -8.00 -12.39
C PHE A 88 -9.28 -7.67 -11.46
N THR A 89 -9.02 -7.32 -10.20
CA THR A 89 -10.07 -6.92 -9.25
C THR A 89 -10.89 -5.76 -9.79
N ARG A 90 -10.25 -4.75 -10.41
CA ARG A 90 -10.96 -3.62 -11.01
C ARG A 90 -11.79 -4.01 -12.23
N SER A 91 -11.36 -5.02 -13.00
CA SER A 91 -12.17 -5.56 -14.11
C SER A 91 -13.45 -6.24 -13.65
N LEU A 92 -13.45 -6.84 -12.44
CA LEU A 92 -14.63 -7.47 -11.85
C LEU A 92 -15.62 -6.44 -11.26
N VAL A 93 -15.11 -5.36 -10.68
CA VAL A 93 -15.92 -4.36 -9.96
C VAL A 93 -16.60 -3.35 -10.89
N ASN A 94 -16.12 -3.19 -12.12
CA ASN A 94 -16.71 -2.32 -13.16
C ASN A 94 -18.17 -2.64 -13.55
N GLY A 95 -18.80 -3.65 -12.95
CA GLY A 95 -20.22 -3.95 -13.11
C GLY A 95 -21.14 -3.58 -11.93
N SER A 96 -20.65 -3.05 -10.79
CA SER A 96 -21.44 -3.08 -9.54
C SER A 96 -21.36 -1.88 -8.58
N ILE A 97 -20.62 -0.81 -8.87
CA ILE A 97 -20.58 0.35 -7.96
C ILE A 97 -20.82 1.61 -8.76
N ASP A 98 -21.89 2.32 -8.42
CA ASP A 98 -22.19 3.68 -8.87
C ASP A 98 -20.91 4.54 -8.86
N GLU A 99 -20.34 4.81 -10.04
CA GLU A 99 -19.17 5.66 -10.24
C GLU A 99 -19.49 7.16 -10.02
N THR A 100 -20.56 7.50 -9.30
CA THR A 100 -21.00 8.89 -9.15
C THR A 100 -20.19 9.69 -8.14
N GLU A 101 -19.44 9.04 -7.23
CA GLU A 101 -18.70 9.76 -6.17
C GLU A 101 -17.22 9.37 -6.00
N SER A 102 -16.71 8.35 -6.72
CA SER A 102 -15.29 7.96 -6.64
C SER A 102 -14.53 8.43 -7.89
N PRO A 103 -13.49 9.28 -7.76
CA PRO A 103 -12.69 9.69 -8.91
C PRO A 103 -12.08 8.44 -9.57
N LYS A 104 -12.14 8.38 -10.91
CA LYS A 104 -11.63 7.24 -11.69
C LYS A 104 -10.18 6.94 -11.33
N ILE A 105 -9.98 5.84 -10.58
CA ILE A 105 -8.67 5.38 -10.11
C ILE A 105 -7.80 4.93 -11.29
N LEU A 106 -8.38 4.61 -12.46
CA LEU A 106 -7.65 4.29 -13.69
C LEU A 106 -8.21 5.14 -14.83
N ASN A 107 -7.34 5.58 -15.73
CA ASN A 107 -7.74 6.31 -16.94
C ASN A 107 -8.22 5.35 -18.02
N SER A 108 -7.52 4.22 -18.20
CA SER A 108 -7.85 3.19 -19.18
C SER A 108 -8.83 2.17 -18.62
N SER A 109 -9.57 1.49 -19.50
CA SER A 109 -10.43 0.38 -19.07
C SER A 109 -9.58 -0.76 -18.49
N PRO A 110 -10.04 -1.41 -17.40
CA PRO A 110 -9.32 -2.55 -16.82
C PRO A 110 -9.07 -3.68 -17.81
N SER A 111 -10.01 -3.94 -18.73
CA SER A 111 -9.84 -4.96 -19.78
C SER A 111 -8.68 -4.64 -20.73
N ASN A 112 -8.53 -3.37 -21.13
CA ASN A 112 -7.40 -2.96 -21.96
C ASN A 112 -6.07 -3.09 -21.19
N LEU A 113 -6.06 -2.72 -19.92
CA LEU A 113 -4.88 -2.87 -19.06
C LEU A 113 -4.51 -4.33 -18.83
N LEU A 114 -5.47 -5.25 -18.70
CA LEU A 114 -5.22 -6.69 -18.64
C LEU A 114 -4.60 -7.21 -19.94
N THR A 115 -5.07 -6.75 -21.11
CA THR A 115 -4.46 -7.09 -22.40
C THR A 115 -3.02 -6.61 -22.45
N ILE A 116 -2.76 -5.33 -22.13
CA ILE A 116 -1.40 -4.77 -22.10
C ILE A 116 -0.51 -5.55 -21.13
N PHE A 117 -1.02 -5.89 -19.94
CA PHE A 117 -0.29 -6.65 -18.94
C PHE A 117 0.11 -8.03 -19.48
N ARG A 118 -0.83 -8.78 -20.05
CA ARG A 118 -0.59 -10.13 -20.60
C ARG A 118 0.41 -10.07 -21.75
N THR A 119 0.19 -9.21 -22.74
CA THR A 119 1.13 -9.04 -23.86
C THR A 119 2.53 -8.68 -23.39
N THR A 120 2.65 -7.75 -22.43
CA THR A 120 3.97 -7.39 -21.87
C THR A 120 4.64 -8.57 -21.16
N CYS A 121 3.88 -9.35 -20.39
CA CYS A 121 4.43 -10.53 -19.70
C CYS A 121 4.85 -11.61 -20.70
N ASP A 122 4.08 -11.83 -21.76
CA ASP A 122 4.41 -12.78 -22.83
C ASP A 122 5.70 -12.37 -23.55
N ASP A 123 5.81 -11.09 -23.93
CA ASP A 123 6.99 -10.52 -24.61
C ASP A 123 8.26 -10.65 -23.74
N LEU A 124 8.13 -10.42 -22.44
CA LEU A 124 9.22 -10.51 -21.46
C LEU A 124 9.45 -11.93 -20.92
N LYS A 125 8.62 -12.91 -21.33
CA LYS A 125 8.64 -14.30 -20.84
C LYS A 125 8.51 -14.41 -19.30
N ILE A 126 7.68 -13.56 -18.71
CA ILE A 126 7.40 -13.57 -17.27
C ILE A 126 6.30 -14.61 -17.01
N ASN A 127 6.61 -15.60 -16.17
CA ASN A 127 5.58 -16.53 -15.68
C ASN A 127 4.77 -15.84 -14.57
N VAL A 128 3.51 -15.51 -14.85
CA VAL A 128 2.63 -14.84 -13.89
C VAL A 128 2.00 -15.89 -12.97
N GLU A 129 2.49 -15.97 -11.75
CA GLU A 129 1.84 -16.74 -10.69
C GLU A 129 0.66 -15.92 -10.16
N GLU A 130 -0.58 -16.41 -10.34
CA GLU A 130 -1.78 -15.71 -9.82
C GLU A 130 -1.75 -15.59 -8.28
N ASN A 131 -1.14 -16.57 -7.62
CA ASN A 131 -0.98 -16.63 -6.16
C ASN A 131 0.48 -16.93 -5.81
N PRO A 132 1.39 -15.94 -5.90
CA PRO A 132 2.79 -16.17 -5.57
C PRO A 132 2.92 -16.52 -4.09
N GLN A 133 3.81 -17.45 -3.76
CA GLN A 133 4.09 -17.75 -2.36
C GLN A 133 4.74 -16.54 -1.69
N LEU A 134 3.99 -15.90 -0.80
CA LEU A 134 4.53 -14.85 0.06
C LEU A 134 5.46 -15.48 1.12
N PRO A 135 6.50 -14.75 1.57
CA PRO A 135 7.23 -15.11 2.77
C PRO A 135 6.29 -15.39 3.94
N SER A 136 6.60 -16.39 4.76
CA SER A 136 5.72 -16.83 5.86
C SER A 136 5.34 -15.69 6.81
N CYS A 137 6.26 -14.74 7.06
CA CYS A 137 5.97 -13.58 7.90
C CYS A 137 4.87 -12.68 7.32
N LEU A 138 4.79 -12.56 5.99
CA LEU A 138 3.75 -11.78 5.33
C LEU A 138 2.45 -12.56 5.26
N GLN A 139 2.50 -13.85 4.91
CA GLN A 139 1.29 -14.67 4.82
C GLN A 139 0.58 -14.79 6.17
N VAL A 140 1.32 -15.12 7.23
CA VAL A 140 0.78 -15.24 8.59
C VAL A 140 0.39 -13.87 9.13
N GLY A 141 1.20 -12.84 8.89
CA GLY A 141 0.90 -11.46 9.24
C GLY A 141 -0.41 -10.95 8.65
N GLN A 142 -0.62 -11.18 7.35
CA GLN A 142 -1.86 -10.86 6.65
C GLN A 142 -3.07 -11.59 7.25
N HIS A 143 -2.90 -12.86 7.60
CA HIS A 143 -3.97 -13.63 8.25
C HIS A 143 -4.35 -13.03 9.61
N ILE A 144 -3.36 -12.69 10.45
CA ILE A 144 -3.61 -12.02 11.73
C ILE A 144 -4.29 -10.66 11.50
N ARG A 145 -3.82 -9.86 10.54
CA ARG A 145 -4.45 -8.58 10.20
C ARG A 145 -5.93 -8.76 9.82
N SER A 146 -6.24 -9.74 8.99
CA SER A 146 -7.63 -10.06 8.64
C SER A 146 -8.44 -10.48 9.86
N GLN A 147 -7.91 -11.35 10.74
CA GLN A 147 -8.58 -11.72 11.99
C GLN A 147 -8.86 -10.51 12.88
N ARG A 148 -7.93 -9.54 12.97
CA ARG A 148 -8.14 -8.30 13.73
C ARG A 148 -9.25 -7.45 13.15
N ILE A 149 -9.33 -7.37 11.82
CA ILE A 149 -10.41 -6.67 11.11
C ILE A 149 -11.74 -7.38 11.33
N ASP A 150 -11.78 -8.70 11.19
CA ASP A 150 -13.02 -9.48 11.34
C ASP A 150 -13.54 -9.43 12.77
N ALA A 151 -12.66 -9.58 13.77
CA ALA A 151 -13.00 -9.45 15.18
C ALA A 151 -13.55 -8.05 15.52
N PHE A 152 -13.13 -7.01 14.78
CA PHE A 152 -13.71 -5.68 14.91
C PHE A 152 -15.16 -5.66 14.41
N VAL A 153 -15.40 -6.18 13.20
CA VAL A 153 -16.73 -6.22 12.57
C VAL A 153 -17.73 -7.05 13.38
N THR A 154 -17.29 -8.17 13.95
CA THR A 154 -18.20 -9.12 14.60
C THR A 154 -18.51 -8.81 16.06
N HIS A 155 -17.61 -8.16 16.80
CA HIS A 155 -17.70 -8.14 18.27
C HIS A 155 -17.58 -6.76 18.93
N LYS A 156 -17.23 -5.70 18.20
CA LYS A 156 -16.85 -4.43 18.85
C LYS A 156 -17.45 -3.17 18.21
N SER A 157 -17.99 -3.23 17.00
CA SER A 157 -18.47 -2.05 16.28
C SER A 157 -19.97 -1.82 16.42
N THR A 158 -20.37 -0.59 16.74
CA THR A 158 -21.70 -0.09 16.34
C THR A 158 -21.75 0.08 14.81
N THR A 159 -22.95 0.25 14.23
CA THR A 159 -23.11 0.52 12.78
C THR A 159 -22.28 1.72 12.33
N GLU A 160 -22.33 2.83 13.07
CA GLU A 160 -21.56 4.04 12.77
C GLU A 160 -20.05 3.80 12.80
N GLN A 161 -19.57 3.05 13.78
CA GLN A 161 -18.16 2.67 13.89
C GLN A 161 -17.70 1.78 12.72
N TYR A 162 -18.56 0.87 12.28
CA TYR A 162 -18.30 0.03 11.11
C TYR A 162 -18.23 0.87 9.82
N GLU A 163 -19.15 1.82 9.64
CA GLU A 163 -19.14 2.74 8.51
C GLU A 163 -17.87 3.59 8.48
N ASP A 164 -17.49 4.18 9.61
CA ASP A 164 -16.28 4.99 9.72
C ASP A 164 -15.02 4.18 9.44
N PHE A 165 -14.95 2.95 9.94
CA PHE A 165 -13.84 2.05 9.63
C PHE A 165 -13.82 1.65 8.15
N SER A 166 -14.98 1.44 7.54
CA SER A 166 -15.09 1.15 6.11
C SER A 166 -14.61 2.34 5.26
N ARG A 167 -15.00 3.57 5.62
CA ARG A 167 -14.49 4.81 5.02
C ARG A 167 -12.98 4.91 5.19
N LEU A 168 -12.47 4.67 6.41
CA LEU A 168 -11.04 4.64 6.71
C LEU A 168 -10.28 3.67 5.80
N ARG A 169 -10.77 2.43 5.65
CA ARG A 169 -10.11 1.42 4.80
C ARG A 169 -10.03 1.85 3.33
N ASN A 170 -11.04 2.56 2.84
CA ASN A 170 -11.07 3.08 1.48
C ASN A 170 -10.08 4.22 1.27
N ARG A 171 -9.90 5.11 2.26
CA ARG A 171 -8.93 6.22 2.19
C ARG A 171 -7.49 5.83 2.54
N ALA A 172 -7.28 4.74 3.31
CA ALA A 172 -5.97 4.27 3.79
C ALA A 172 -5.08 3.69 2.68
N THR A 173 -4.68 4.57 1.77
CA THR A 173 -3.91 4.34 0.56
C THR A 173 -3.05 5.58 0.29
N LEU A 174 -2.07 5.47 -0.59
CA LEU A 174 -1.30 6.65 -1.00
C LEU A 174 -1.92 7.44 -2.16
N PHE A 175 -3.04 7.01 -2.77
CA PHE A 175 -3.57 7.70 -3.96
C PHE A 175 -3.81 9.20 -3.76
N GLY A 176 -3.54 9.99 -4.81
CA GLY A 176 -3.79 11.43 -4.83
C GLY A 176 -2.60 12.22 -4.33
N GLN A 177 -2.87 13.27 -3.56
CA GLN A 177 -1.83 14.16 -3.05
C GLN A 177 -0.71 13.45 -2.23
N PRO A 178 -1.01 12.48 -1.35
CA PRO A 178 0.02 11.77 -0.60
C PRO A 178 1.05 11.06 -1.49
N PHE A 179 0.63 10.49 -2.63
CA PHE A 179 1.54 9.84 -3.55
C PHE A 179 2.35 10.83 -4.37
N ASN A 180 1.80 11.98 -4.77
CA ASN A 180 2.59 13.03 -5.41
C ASN A 180 3.74 13.50 -4.51
N LEU A 181 3.48 13.66 -3.21
CA LEU A 181 4.50 14.01 -2.22
C LEU A 181 5.53 12.89 -2.02
N TRP A 182 5.06 11.64 -2.01
CA TRP A 182 5.95 10.48 -1.98
C TRP A 182 6.86 10.41 -3.20
N LEU A 183 6.34 10.72 -4.39
CA LEU A 183 7.10 10.78 -5.64
C LEU A 183 8.16 11.89 -5.58
N GLU A 184 7.78 13.09 -5.12
CA GLU A 184 8.70 14.22 -4.96
C GLU A 184 9.85 13.88 -4.01
N ARG A 185 9.53 13.34 -2.83
CA ARG A 185 10.53 12.90 -1.84
C ARG A 185 11.44 11.78 -2.36
N GLY A 186 10.90 10.91 -3.21
CA GLY A 186 11.63 9.85 -3.89
C GLY A 186 12.48 10.31 -5.09
N GLY A 187 12.42 11.61 -5.46
CA GLY A 187 13.13 12.16 -6.60
C GLY A 187 12.62 11.65 -7.95
N PHE A 188 11.33 11.32 -8.04
CA PHE A 188 10.68 10.93 -9.29
C PHE A 188 10.26 12.17 -10.09
N THR A 189 10.36 12.10 -11.42
CA THR A 189 10.07 13.21 -12.34
C THR A 189 8.67 13.15 -12.95
N PHE A 190 7.99 12.00 -12.83
CA PHE A 190 6.63 11.81 -13.34
C PHE A 190 5.59 12.13 -12.26
N SER A 191 4.37 12.41 -12.69
CA SER A 191 3.21 12.64 -11.80
C SER A 191 2.28 11.43 -11.77
N GLN A 192 1.30 11.43 -10.86
CA GLN A 192 0.27 10.38 -10.76
C GLN A 192 -0.80 10.43 -11.88
N THR A 193 -0.41 10.84 -13.08
CA THR A 193 -1.34 10.97 -14.21
C THR A 193 -1.51 9.67 -14.98
N SER A 194 -0.49 8.82 -15.07
CA SER A 194 -0.54 7.57 -15.83
C SER A 194 -1.07 6.40 -15.01
N ASP A 195 -1.66 5.40 -15.69
CA ASP A 195 -2.12 4.16 -15.04
C ASP A 195 -0.97 3.41 -14.36
N GLY A 196 0.23 3.44 -14.94
CA GLY A 196 1.43 2.88 -14.32
C GLY A 196 1.78 3.57 -13.00
N ALA A 197 1.70 4.90 -12.92
CA ALA A 197 1.91 5.64 -11.67
C ALA A 197 0.85 5.33 -10.62
N LYS A 198 -0.42 5.18 -11.02
CA LYS A 198 -1.51 4.80 -10.09
C LYS A 198 -1.33 3.37 -9.58
N ILE A 199 -0.92 2.43 -10.43
CA ILE A 199 -0.59 1.07 -10.00
C ILE A 199 0.63 1.07 -9.07
N LEU A 200 1.64 1.92 -9.32
CA LEU A 200 2.75 2.09 -8.40
C LEU A 200 2.29 2.58 -7.01
N ALA A 201 1.35 3.54 -6.94
CA ALA A 201 0.79 3.99 -5.66
C ALA A 201 0.14 2.84 -4.86
N TYR A 202 -0.57 1.95 -5.57
CA TYR A 202 -1.10 0.72 -4.97
C TYR A 202 0.02 -0.20 -4.46
N LEU A 203 1.06 -0.45 -5.27
CA LEU A 203 2.20 -1.29 -4.86
C LEU A 203 2.92 -0.74 -3.63
N VAL A 204 3.16 0.57 -3.57
CA VAL A 204 3.79 1.23 -2.41
C VAL A 204 2.89 1.07 -1.18
N THR A 205 1.58 1.27 -1.32
CA THR A 205 0.61 1.06 -0.23
C THR A 205 0.72 -0.36 0.34
N LEU A 206 0.85 -1.38 -0.52
CA LEU A 206 1.03 -2.76 -0.08
C LEU A 206 2.39 -2.98 0.62
N CYS A 207 3.47 -2.39 0.11
CA CYS A 207 4.79 -2.48 0.77
C CYS A 207 4.76 -1.88 2.18
N LEU A 208 3.99 -0.81 2.39
CA LEU A 208 3.81 -0.22 3.72
C LEU A 208 2.98 -1.13 4.64
N ARG A 209 1.95 -1.78 4.11
CA ARG A 209 1.15 -2.78 4.85
C ARG A 209 1.98 -4.02 5.20
N ASP A 210 2.90 -4.44 4.34
CA ASP A 210 3.80 -5.57 4.61
C ASP A 210 4.62 -5.37 5.89
N VAL A 211 4.97 -4.12 6.24
CA VAL A 211 5.63 -3.80 7.52
C VAL A 211 4.74 -4.13 8.70
N VAL A 212 3.46 -3.79 8.62
CA VAL A 212 2.47 -4.10 9.67
C VAL A 212 2.24 -5.60 9.76
N ASP A 213 2.08 -6.28 8.63
CA ASP A 213 1.90 -7.73 8.58
C ASP A 213 3.12 -8.45 9.21
N CYS A 214 4.33 -8.04 8.85
CA CYS A 214 5.55 -8.59 9.44
C CYS A 214 5.67 -8.28 10.95
N ALA A 215 5.20 -7.12 11.42
CA ALA A 215 5.15 -6.80 12.85
C ALA A 215 4.16 -7.71 13.60
N LEU A 216 2.98 -7.97 13.02
CA LEU A 216 1.98 -8.86 13.59
C LEU A 216 2.46 -10.31 13.69
N PHE A 217 3.16 -10.78 12.65
CA PHE A 217 3.82 -12.08 12.70
C PHE A 217 4.84 -12.17 13.85
N ASN A 218 5.69 -11.15 14.01
CA ASN A 218 6.65 -11.12 15.11
C ASN A 218 5.95 -11.13 16.48
N ARG A 219 4.84 -10.40 16.64
CA ARG A 219 4.04 -10.42 17.88
C ARG A 219 3.54 -11.81 18.22
N GLN A 220 2.98 -12.51 17.23
CA GLN A 220 2.52 -13.90 17.43
C GLN A 220 3.69 -14.79 17.87
N ARG A 221 4.84 -14.67 17.21
CA ARG A 221 6.04 -15.44 17.52
C ARG A 221 6.58 -15.18 18.92
N PHE A 222 6.46 -13.96 19.43
CA PHE A 222 6.94 -13.57 20.77
C PHE A 222 5.88 -13.65 21.87
N GLY A 223 4.66 -14.14 21.55
CA GLY A 223 3.57 -14.22 22.52
C GLY A 223 3.06 -12.85 22.98
N ILE A 224 3.25 -11.80 22.16
CA ILE A 224 2.71 -10.47 22.41
C ILE A 224 1.23 -10.48 21.99
N ASP A 225 0.38 -9.87 22.80
CA ASP A 225 -1.05 -9.75 22.53
C ASP A 225 -1.32 -9.18 21.12
N LEU A 226 -2.09 -9.90 20.31
CA LEU A 226 -2.37 -9.51 18.92
C LEU A 226 -3.45 -8.43 18.80
N PHE A 227 -4.13 -8.10 19.90
CA PHE A 227 -5.22 -7.11 19.92
C PHE A 227 -4.85 -5.82 20.67
N SER A 228 -3.56 -5.58 20.89
CA SER A 228 -2.99 -4.30 21.35
C SER A 228 -2.20 -3.59 20.25
N GLN A 229 -1.90 -2.31 20.47
CA GLN A 229 -1.39 -1.41 19.45
C GLN A 229 0.00 -1.85 18.99
N VAL A 230 0.27 -1.72 17.69
CA VAL A 230 1.64 -1.88 17.18
C VAL A 230 2.49 -0.68 17.60
N THR A 231 3.66 -0.98 18.15
CA THR A 231 4.62 0.00 18.66
C THR A 231 5.67 0.37 17.61
N ALA A 232 6.36 1.49 17.82
CA ALA A 232 7.42 1.95 16.92
C ALA A 232 8.58 0.94 16.83
N ILE A 233 8.92 0.29 17.95
CA ILE A 233 9.99 -0.72 18.01
C ILE A 233 9.64 -1.93 17.15
N GLU A 234 8.39 -2.41 17.23
CA GLU A 234 7.94 -3.57 16.44
C GLU A 234 7.93 -3.26 14.94
N LEU A 235 7.45 -2.09 14.51
CA LEU A 235 7.53 -1.67 13.11
C LEU A 235 8.99 -1.51 12.65
N GLN A 236 9.88 -1.02 13.52
CA GLN A 236 11.30 -0.84 13.17
C GLN A 236 11.98 -2.20 12.96
N GLN A 237 11.69 -3.17 13.82
CA GLN A 237 12.17 -4.54 13.67
C GLN A 237 11.61 -5.19 12.40
N ALA A 238 10.31 -5.08 12.15
CA ALA A 238 9.67 -5.60 10.94
C ALA A 238 10.27 -4.98 9.66
N SER A 239 10.45 -3.66 9.64
CA SER A 239 11.12 -2.94 8.55
C SER A 239 12.54 -3.48 8.31
N SER A 240 13.30 -3.74 9.37
CA SER A 240 14.66 -4.32 9.27
C SER A 240 14.66 -5.74 8.69
N VAL A 241 13.67 -6.57 9.04
CA VAL A 241 13.50 -7.92 8.46
C VAL A 241 13.20 -7.82 6.97
N LEU A 242 12.23 -7.00 6.57
CA LEU A 242 11.84 -6.85 5.16
C LEU A 242 12.97 -6.31 4.29
N ARG A 243 13.80 -5.39 4.80
CA ARG A 243 14.98 -4.88 4.09
C ARG A 243 16.02 -5.95 3.78
N LYS A 244 16.02 -7.05 4.53
CA LYS A 244 16.95 -8.18 4.36
C LYS A 244 16.35 -9.30 3.51
N MET A 245 15.05 -9.28 3.26
CA MET A 245 14.40 -10.19 2.31
C MET A 245 14.77 -9.72 0.90
N LYS A 246 15.42 -10.62 0.16
CA LYS A 246 15.79 -10.41 -1.25
C LYS A 246 14.63 -10.77 -2.15
#